data_AF-A0A1J4UTU0-F1
#
_entry.id   AF-A0A1J4UTU0-F1
#
_cell.length_a   1.000
_cell.length_b   1.000
_cell.length_c   1.000
_cell.angle_alpha   90.00
_cell.angle_beta   90.00
_cell.angle_gamma   90.00
#
_symmetry.space_group_name_H-M   'P 1'
#
loop_
_entity.id
_entity.type
_entity.pdbx_description
1 polymer ?
#
loop_
_entity_poly.entity_id
_entity_poly.type
_entity_poly.pdbx_seq_one_letter_code
_entity_poly.pdbx_strand_id
1 'polypeptide(L)' 'MYFYSEECSFCRQQKPVLESLAADGFSVKLMDVAAHPNYWTEYGIRGTPTFLAANGDRKEGLTPEAALRVFLESHGARIA' A
#
# COMPACT_ATOMS: atom_id res chain seq x y z
N MET A 1 4.88 -2.55 -2.56
CA MET A 1 3.90 -3.56 -2.07
C MET A 1 2.88 -2.85 -1.19
N TYR A 2 1.62 -3.29 -1.19
CA TYR A 2 0.53 -2.74 -0.39
C TYR A 2 -0.12 -3.83 0.45
N PHE A 3 0.08 -3.76 1.76
CA PHE A 3 -0.46 -4.69 2.74
C PHE A 3 -1.81 -4.21 3.26
N TYR A 4 -2.82 -5.06 3.10
CA TYR A 4 -4.21 -4.71 3.37
C TYR A 4 -5.02 -5.92 3.83
N SER A 5 -6.23 -5.66 4.31
CA SER A 5 -7.28 -6.66 4.58
C SER A 5 -8.65 -6.02 4.32
N GLU A 6 -9.60 -6.78 3.79
CA GLU A 6 -10.98 -6.32 3.52
C GLU A 6 -11.73 -5.90 4.80
N GLU A 7 -11.40 -6.52 5.94
CA GLU A 7 -12.00 -6.21 7.24
C GLU A 7 -11.48 -4.88 7.83
N CYS A 8 -10.34 -4.38 7.33
CA CYS A 8 -9.75 -3.14 7.83
C CYS A 8 -10.49 -1.89 7.29
N SER A 9 -11.10 -1.14 8.21
CA SER A 9 -11.82 0.11 7.90
C SER A 9 -10.94 1.13 7.16
N PHE A 10 -9.68 1.27 7.56
CA PHE A 10 -8.75 2.20 6.89
C PHE A 10 -8.31 1.69 5.51
N CYS A 11 -8.26 0.37 5.28
CA CYS A 11 -7.98 -0.16 3.94
C CYS A 11 -9.13 0.16 2.97
N ARG A 12 -10.38 0.05 3.42
CA ARG A 12 -11.54 0.43 2.60
C ARG A 12 -11.54 1.92 2.25
N GLN A 13 -11.11 2.78 3.18
CA GLN A 13 -10.94 4.22 2.92
C GLN A 13 -9.75 4.52 2.00
N GLN A 14 -8.69 3.70 2.03
CA GLN A 14 -7.52 3.86 1.17
C GLN A 14 -7.80 3.42 -0.27
N LYS A 15 -8.73 2.47 -0.49
CA LYS A 15 -9.08 1.91 -1.80
C LYS A 15 -9.36 2.96 -2.89
N PRO A 16 -10.26 3.96 -2.70
CA PRO A 16 -10.52 4.97 -3.73
C PRO A 16 -9.29 5.79 -4.10
N VAL A 17 -8.39 6.04 -3.14
CA VAL A 17 -7.11 6.71 -3.40
C VAL A 17 -6.21 5.84 -4.29
N LEU A 18 -6.16 4.53 -4.02
CA LEU A 18 -5.36 3.60 -4.81
C LEU A 18 -5.92 3.43 -6.23
N GLU A 19 -7.23 3.41 -6.39
CA GLU A 19 -7.92 3.37 -7.69
C GLU A 19 -7.65 4.64 -8.52
N SER A 20 -7.70 5.82 -7.89
CA SER A 20 -7.32 7.10 -8.51
C SER A 20 -5.87 7.06 -9.04
N LEU A 21 -4.93 6.62 -8.21
CA LEU A 21 -3.51 6.50 -8.61
C LEU A 21 -3.29 5.41 -9.67
N ALA A 22 -4.04 4.32 -9.63
CA ALA A 22 -3.96 3.29 -10.66
C ALA A 22 -4.38 3.82 -12.04
N ALA A 23 -5.40 4.69 -12.11
CA ALA A 23 -5.80 5.35 -13.34
C ALA A 23 -4.70 6.25 -13.93
N ASP A 24 -3.80 6.78 -13.08
CA ASP A 24 -2.64 7.58 -13.47
C ASP A 24 -1.38 6.77 -13.83
N GLY A 25 -1.50 5.43 -13.84
CA GLY A 25 -0.42 4.51 -14.18
C GLY A 25 0.48 4.13 -13.00
N PHE A 26 0.01 4.28 -11.75
CA PHE A 26 0.73 3.71 -10.60
C PHE A 26 0.32 2.26 -10.36
N SER A 27 1.26 1.41 -9.95
CA SER A 27 0.97 0.02 -9.61
C SER A 27 1.67 -0.40 -8.32
N VAL A 28 0.96 -1.17 -7.50
CA VAL A 28 1.50 -1.81 -6.31
C VAL A 28 1.07 -3.28 -6.29
N LYS A 29 1.96 -4.16 -5.85
CA LYS A 29 1.59 -5.55 -5.54
C LYS A 29 0.68 -5.56 -4.31
N LEU A 30 -0.53 -6.09 -4.47
CA LEU A 30 -1.48 -6.31 -3.39
C LEU A 30 -1.03 -7.49 -2.52
N MET A 31 -0.99 -7.28 -1.22
CA MET A 31 -0.52 -8.24 -0.22
C MET A 31 -1.60 -8.41 0.85
N ASP A 32 -2.54 -9.34 0.64
CA ASP A 32 -3.62 -9.62 1.58
C ASP A 32 -3.09 -10.35 2.82
N VAL A 33 -3.11 -9.68 3.97
CA VAL A 33 -2.60 -10.23 5.24
C VAL A 33 -3.61 -11.14 5.96
N ALA A 34 -4.88 -11.14 5.54
CA ALA A 34 -5.88 -12.09 6.01
C ALA A 34 -5.76 -13.42 5.27
N ALA A 35 -5.51 -13.38 3.96
CA ALA A 35 -5.22 -14.58 3.16
C ALA A 35 -3.83 -15.18 3.44
N HIS A 36 -2.86 -14.34 3.85
CA HIS A 36 -1.48 -14.77 4.10
C HIS A 36 -0.96 -14.27 5.47
N PRO A 37 -1.30 -14.96 6.58
CA PRO A 37 -0.91 -14.54 7.93
C PRO A 37 0.61 -14.48 8.17
N ASN A 38 1.43 -15.15 7.39
CA ASN A 38 2.90 -15.06 7.49
C ASN A 38 3.44 -13.68 7.09
N TYR A 39 2.70 -12.87 6.32
CA TYR A 39 3.16 -11.56 5.87
C TYR A 39 3.39 -10.58 7.02
N TRP A 40 2.70 -10.75 8.15
CA TRP A 40 2.91 -9.93 9.35
C TRP A 40 4.36 -10.01 9.85
N THR A 41 4.88 -11.23 9.99
CA THR A 41 6.23 -11.47 10.50
C THR A 41 7.30 -11.31 9.41
N GLU A 42 7.03 -11.82 8.21
CA GLU A 42 7.98 -11.80 7.08
C GLU A 42 8.38 -10.38 6.66
N TYR A 43 7.42 -9.45 6.64
CA TYR A 43 7.64 -8.06 6.20
C TYR A 43 7.64 -7.06 7.37
N GLY A 44 7.52 -7.53 8.62
CA GLY A 44 7.46 -6.67 9.80
C GLY A 44 6.30 -5.67 9.75
N ILE A 45 5.14 -6.12 9.26
CA ILE A 45 3.92 -5.33 9.20
C ILE A 45 3.30 -5.29 10.61
N ARG A 46 2.94 -4.09 11.06
CA ARG A 46 2.35 -3.88 12.40
C ARG A 46 0.90 -3.40 12.34
N GLY A 47 0.45 -2.99 11.16
CA GLY A 47 -0.91 -2.56 10.90
C GLY A 47 -1.19 -2.43 9.41
N THR A 48 -2.46 -2.39 9.05
CA THR A 48 -2.91 -2.11 7.69
C THR A 48 -3.76 -0.84 7.68
N PRO A 49 -3.75 -0.04 6.60
CA PRO A 49 -2.93 -0.21 5.38
C PRO A 49 -1.44 0.07 5.62
N THR A 50 -0.55 -0.65 4.94
CA THR A 50 0.89 -0.33 4.91
C THR A 50 1.44 -0.47 3.49
N PHE A 51 2.14 0.55 3.00
CA PHE A 51 2.95 0.47 1.79
C PHE A 51 4.40 0.20 2.17
N LEU A 52 5.05 -0.72 1.46
CA LEU A 52 6.47 -1.07 1.64
C LEU A 52 7.17 -1.03 0.27
N ALA A 53 8.20 -0.21 0.17
CA ALA A 53 9.09 -0.11 -0.98
C ALA A 53 10.21 -1.17 -0.91
N ALA A 54 10.87 -1.42 -2.04
CA ALA A 54 11.90 -2.45 -2.14
C ALA A 54 13.15 -2.18 -1.27
N ASN A 55 13.42 -0.90 -0.98
CA ASN A 55 14.50 -0.47 -0.11
C ASN A 55 14.14 -0.50 1.39
N GLY A 56 12.92 -0.92 1.75
CA GLY A 56 12.43 -0.98 3.13
C GLY A 56 11.69 0.26 3.62
N ASP A 57 11.65 1.34 2.83
CA ASP A 57 10.87 2.53 3.16
C ASP A 57 9.37 2.20 3.20
N ARG A 58 8.67 2.84 4.13
CA ARG A 58 7.28 2.49 4.43
C ARG A 58 6.39 3.71 4.62
N LYS A 59 5.12 3.51 4.26
CA LYS A 59 4.01 4.41 4.57
C LYS A 59 2.94 3.61 5.32
N GLU A 60 2.85 3.84 6.63
CA GLU A 60 1.89 3.14 7.50
C GLU A 60 0.63 4.00 7.70
N GLY A 61 -0.54 3.38 7.69
CA GLY A 61 -1.83 4.01 7.93
C GLY A 61 -2.47 4.67 6.71
N LEU A 62 -3.72 5.13 6.91
CA LEU A 62 -4.48 5.84 5.89
C LEU A 62 -3.70 7.08 5.42
N THR A 63 -3.41 7.13 4.13
CA THR A 63 -2.55 8.14 3.52
C THR A 63 -3.33 8.90 2.43
N PRO A 64 -3.39 10.25 2.50
CA PRO A 64 -4.00 11.07 1.46
C PRO A 64 -3.32 10.90 0.09
N GLU A 65 -4.07 11.08 -1.00
CA GLU A 65 -3.58 10.84 -2.36
C GLU A 65 -2.27 11.57 -2.68
N ALA A 66 -2.18 12.88 -2.40
CA ALA A 66 -0.97 13.65 -2.69
C ALA A 66 0.27 13.09 -2.00
N ALA A 67 0.14 12.67 -0.73
CA ALA A 67 1.25 12.09 0.03
C ALA A 67 1.59 10.67 -0.45
N LEU A 68 0.59 9.89 -0.85
CA LEU A 68 0.82 8.55 -1.40
C LEU A 68 1.47 8.63 -2.78
N ARG A 69 1.05 9.57 -3.64
CA ARG A 69 1.65 9.83 -4.95
C ARG A 69 3.14 10.10 -4.84
N VAL A 70 3.54 11.04 -3.97
CA VAL A 70 4.96 11.37 -3.74
C VAL A 70 5.75 10.13 -3.31
N PHE A 71 5.21 9.31 -2.41
CA PHE A 71 5.86 8.07 -1.98
C PHE A 71 6.00 7.06 -3.14
N LEU A 72 4.95 6.88 -3.93
CA LEU A 72 4.98 5.96 -5.08
C LEU A 72 5.95 6.44 -6.16
N GLU A 73 6.02 7.73 -6.44
CA GLU A 73 6.96 8.34 -7.38
C GLU A 73 8.40 8.21 -6.90
N SER A 74 8.68 8.49 -5.62
CA SER A 74 10.04 8.36 -5.05
C SER A 74 10.57 6.93 -5.08
N HIS A 75 9.69 5.95 -5.26
CA HIS A 75 10.03 4.53 -5.32
C HIS A 75 9.75 3.88 -6.68
N GLY A 76 9.55 4.66 -7.74
CA GLY A 76 9.45 4.15 -9.11
C GLY A 76 8.24 3.23 -9.37
N ALA A 77 7.14 3.44 -8.66
CA ALA A 77 5.94 2.59 -8.79
C ALA A 77 5.06 2.93 -10.02
N ARG A 78 5.49 3.87 -10.86
CA ARG A 78 4.78 4.24 -12.09
C ARG A 78 5.17 3.30 -13.23
N ILE A 79 4.19 2.65 -13.83
CA ILE A 79 4.35 1.86 -15.05
C ILE A 79 4.29 2.84 -16.23
N ALA A 80 5.46 3.12 -16.81
CA ALA A 80 5.63 3.99 -17.99
C ALA A 80 4.97 3.40 -19.24
#